data_AF-A0A2P2BWS4-F1
#
_entry.id   AF-A0A2P2BWS4-F1
#
_cell.length_a   1.000
_cell.length_b   1.000
_cell.length_c   1.000
_cell.angle_alpha   90.00
_cell.angle_beta   90.00
_cell.angle_gamma   90.00
#
_symmetry.space_group_name_H-M   'P 1'
#
loop_
_entity.id
_entity.type
_entity.pdbx_description
1 polymer ?
#
loop_
_entity_poly.entity_id
_entity_poly.type
_entity_poly.pdbx_seq_one_letter_code
_entity_poly.pdbx_strand_id
1 'polypeptide(L)'
;MVSRQPEAPWSRHFQGPWHADALNPRFPLPLRVAFLAYGSHKANGHAKFRQGEIAKVLCRLDEDGHPIPADRRTVYRAIRQAIEFGLLDEDSKALCLVVPSHRIAGGVGDEYAPCDRHPRPDPASRRQLRAVS
;
A
#
# COMPACT_ATOMS: atom_id res chain seq x y z
N MET A 1 -7.96 -8.23 -38.08
CA MET A 1 -9.03 -8.03 -37.08
C MET A 1 -8.37 -7.90 -35.72
N VAL A 2 -8.40 -6.71 -35.11
CA VAL A 2 -7.89 -6.52 -33.74
C VAL A 2 -8.94 -7.07 -32.79
N SER A 3 -8.64 -8.18 -32.12
CA SER A 3 -9.53 -8.74 -31.12
C SER A 3 -9.64 -7.73 -29.97
N ARG A 4 -10.79 -7.05 -29.84
CA ARG A 4 -11.11 -6.28 -28.64
C ARG A 4 -11.10 -7.26 -27.47
N GLN A 5 -10.09 -7.17 -26.62
CA GLN A 5 -10.15 -7.82 -25.31
C GLN A 5 -11.41 -7.26 -24.62
N PRO A 6 -12.30 -8.11 -24.08
CA PRO A 6 -13.38 -7.61 -23.25
C PRO A 6 -12.77 -6.79 -22.12
N GLU A 7 -13.38 -5.65 -21.79
CA GLU A 7 -13.00 -4.88 -20.61
C GLU A 7 -12.91 -5.84 -19.43
N ALA A 8 -11.80 -5.77 -18.67
CA ALA A 8 -11.59 -6.67 -17.55
C ALA A 8 -12.80 -6.57 -16.60
N PRO A 9 -13.42 -7.70 -16.22
CA PRO A 9 -14.60 -7.66 -15.35
C PRO A 9 -14.20 -6.97 -14.04
N TRP A 10 -14.96 -5.95 -13.65
CA TRP A 10 -14.66 -5.16 -12.46
C TRP A 10 -15.86 -5.08 -11.52
N SER A 11 -15.57 -4.88 -10.24
CA SER A 11 -16.56 -4.70 -9.17
C SER A 11 -16.01 -3.78 -8.09
N ARG A 12 -16.89 -3.08 -7.38
CA ARG A 12 -16.51 -2.27 -6.22
C ARG A 12 -16.51 -3.12 -4.96
N HIS A 13 -15.53 -2.91 -4.10
CA HIS A 13 -15.46 -3.53 -2.78
C HIS A 13 -15.48 -2.45 -1.71
N PHE A 14 -16.06 -2.77 -0.56
CA PHE A 14 -15.98 -1.91 0.61
C PHE A 14 -14.58 -1.97 1.22
N GLN A 15 -14.09 -0.84 1.74
CA GLN A 15 -12.78 -0.77 2.40
C GLN A 15 -12.77 -1.45 3.79
N GLY A 16 -13.89 -1.45 4.50
CA GLY A 16 -14.01 -2.01 5.86
C GLY A 16 -13.60 -3.50 5.98
N PRO A 17 -14.07 -4.41 5.11
CA PRO A 17 -13.62 -5.80 5.10
C PRO A 17 -12.10 -5.96 5.00
N TRP A 18 -11.42 -5.15 4.17
CA TRP A 18 -9.96 -5.18 4.07
C TRP A 18 -9.28 -4.76 5.38
N HIS A 19 -9.83 -3.79 6.12
CA HIS A 19 -9.32 -3.45 7.45
C HIS A 19 -9.50 -4.60 8.45
N ALA A 20 -10.63 -5.30 8.41
CA ALA A 20 -10.85 -6.46 9.27
C ALA A 20 -9.83 -7.57 8.99
N ASP A 21 -9.56 -7.84 7.71
CA ASP A 21 -8.57 -8.84 7.30
C ASP A 21 -7.13 -8.40 7.64
N ALA A 22 -6.82 -7.11 7.60
CA ALA A 22 -5.52 -6.59 8.03
C ALA A 22 -5.22 -6.89 9.52
N LEU A 23 -6.27 -6.94 10.34
CA LEU A 23 -6.18 -7.24 11.78
C LEU A 23 -6.21 -8.74 12.09
N ASN A 24 -6.55 -9.59 11.11
CA ASN A 24 -6.70 -11.02 11.33
C ASN A 24 -5.33 -11.72 11.38
N PRO A 25 -4.92 -12.27 12.55
CA PRO A 25 -3.59 -12.85 12.73
C PRO A 25 -3.41 -14.18 11.97
N ARG A 26 -4.48 -14.77 11.43
CA ARG A 26 -4.40 -15.98 10.60
C ARG A 26 -3.78 -15.71 9.24
N PHE A 27 -3.79 -14.45 8.78
CA PHE A 27 -3.14 -14.08 7.54
C PHE A 27 -1.66 -13.78 7.76
N PRO A 28 -0.78 -14.22 6.83
CA PRO A 28 0.61 -13.78 6.78
C PRO A 28 0.75 -12.26 6.80
N LEU A 29 1.81 -11.76 7.45
CA LEU A 29 2.07 -10.32 7.56
C LEU A 29 2.07 -9.57 6.21
N PRO A 30 2.64 -10.11 5.10
CA PRO A 30 2.60 -9.41 3.81
C PRO A 30 1.17 -9.19 3.30
N LEU A 31 0.27 -10.16 3.52
CA LEU A 31 -1.13 -10.03 3.15
C LEU A 31 -1.86 -9.02 4.05
N ARG A 32 -1.61 -9.05 5.36
CA ARG A 32 -2.17 -8.06 6.29
C ARG A 32 -1.76 -6.63 5.95
N VAL A 33 -0.50 -6.42 5.54
CA VAL A 33 -0.02 -5.12 5.05
C VAL A 33 -0.73 -4.71 3.76
N ALA A 34 -0.91 -5.64 2.81
CA ALA A 34 -1.65 -5.35 1.60
C ALA A 34 -3.11 -4.97 1.92
N PHE A 35 -3.81 -5.78 2.71
CA PHE A 35 -5.18 -5.50 3.14
C PHE A 35 -5.29 -4.13 3.84
N LEU A 36 -4.31 -3.76 4.66
CA LEU A 36 -4.25 -2.43 5.27
C LEU A 36 -4.20 -1.33 4.20
N ALA A 37 -3.41 -1.51 3.13
CA ALA A 37 -3.36 -0.57 2.01
C ALA A 37 -4.68 -0.52 1.23
N TYR A 38 -5.26 -1.67 0.88
CA TYR A 38 -6.55 -1.76 0.18
C TYR A 38 -7.73 -1.20 0.99
N GLY A 39 -7.68 -1.28 2.31
CA GLY A 39 -8.66 -0.66 3.19
C GLY A 39 -8.46 0.84 3.40
N SER A 40 -7.27 1.38 3.11
CA SER A 40 -6.90 2.76 3.52
C SER A 40 -6.54 3.68 2.37
N HIS A 41 -6.49 3.19 1.13
CA HIS A 41 -6.08 3.99 -0.01
C HIS A 41 -7.12 5.08 -0.35
N LYS A 42 -6.61 6.19 -0.88
CA LYS A 42 -7.43 7.22 -1.53
C LYS A 42 -7.55 6.94 -3.04
N ALA A 43 -8.25 7.82 -3.76
CA ALA A 43 -8.40 7.72 -5.21
C ALA A 43 -7.05 7.60 -5.96
N ASN A 44 -6.00 8.25 -5.45
CA ASN A 44 -4.64 8.18 -6.02
C ASN A 44 -3.86 6.90 -5.62
N GLY A 45 -4.51 5.91 -4.99
CA GLY A 45 -3.88 4.65 -4.58
C GLY A 45 -2.96 4.73 -3.36
N HIS A 46 -2.76 5.91 -2.77
CA HIS A 46 -1.92 6.10 -1.60
C HIS A 46 -2.71 5.90 -0.30
N ALA A 47 -2.23 5.00 0.55
CA ALA A 47 -2.65 4.82 1.94
C ALA A 47 -1.59 5.44 2.86
N LYS A 48 -1.92 6.53 3.55
CA LYS A 48 -0.96 7.28 4.39
C LYS A 48 -1.09 6.91 5.86
N PHE A 49 0.04 6.75 6.54
CA PHE A 49 0.10 6.31 7.94
C PHE A 49 1.00 7.22 8.78
N ARG A 50 0.73 7.25 10.09
CA ARG A 50 1.62 7.84 11.10
C ARG A 50 2.71 6.85 11.51
N GLN A 51 3.76 7.37 12.13
CA GLN A 51 4.83 6.53 12.66
C GLN A 51 4.26 5.51 13.67
N GLY A 52 4.60 4.24 13.47
CA GLY A 52 4.15 3.13 14.33
C GLY A 52 2.73 2.64 14.08
N GLU A 53 1.95 3.25 13.18
CA GLU A 53 0.56 2.84 12.93
C GLU A 53 0.48 1.45 12.28
N ILE A 54 1.29 1.20 11.25
CA ILE A 54 1.40 -0.13 10.64
C ILE A 54 1.86 -1.18 11.66
N ALA A 55 2.80 -0.82 12.54
CA ALA A 55 3.29 -1.72 13.59
C ALA A 55 2.17 -2.19 14.54
N LYS A 56 1.24 -1.29 14.88
CA LYS A 56 0.07 -1.62 15.71
C LYS A 56 -0.89 -2.56 14.99
N VAL A 57 -1.12 -2.37 13.69
CA VAL A 57 -1.99 -3.26 12.89
C VAL A 57 -1.37 -4.64 12.76
N LEU A 58 -0.05 -4.73 12.59
CA LEU A 58 0.71 -5.97 12.48
C LEU A 58 1.08 -6.59 13.83
N CYS A 59 0.38 -6.22 14.91
CA CYS A 59 0.68 -6.75 16.23
C CYS A 59 0.56 -8.28 16.27
N ARG A 60 1.29 -8.86 17.21
CA ARG A 60 1.12 -10.23 17.68
C ARG A 60 0.59 -10.20 19.11
N LEU A 61 0.00 -11.28 19.57
CA LEU A 61 -0.32 -11.45 20.98
C LEU A 61 0.90 -12.06 21.70
N ASP A 62 1.13 -11.67 22.95
CA ASP A 62 2.05 -12.36 23.85
C ASP A 62 1.36 -13.55 24.54
N GLU A 63 2.06 -14.18 25.48
CA GLU A 63 1.56 -15.35 26.22
C GLU A 63 0.32 -15.03 27.06
N ASP A 64 0.17 -13.77 27.49
CA ASP A 64 -0.95 -13.27 28.28
C ASP A 64 -2.10 -12.72 27.41
N GLY A 65 -1.93 -12.74 26.08
CA GLY A 65 -2.92 -12.23 25.13
C GLY A 65 -2.87 -10.71 24.92
N HIS A 66 -1.85 -10.01 25.39
CA HIS A 66 -1.68 -8.58 25.15
C HIS A 66 -1.10 -8.31 23.74
N PRO A 67 -1.59 -7.27 23.04
CA PRO A 67 -1.08 -6.92 21.72
C PRO A 67 0.29 -6.24 21.81
N ILE A 68 1.31 -6.91 21.26
CA ILE A 68 2.66 -6.36 21.05
C ILE A 68 2.78 -5.87 19.60
N PRO A 69 2.99 -4.56 19.36
CA PRO A 69 3.23 -4.04 18.03
C PRO A 69 4.45 -4.68 17.36
N ALA A 70 4.39 -4.87 16.04
CA ALA A 70 5.53 -5.37 15.28
C ALA A 70 6.72 -4.39 15.35
N ASP A 71 7.94 -4.92 15.45
CA ASP A 71 9.13 -4.09 15.36
C ASP A 71 9.33 -3.52 13.93
N ARG A 72 10.22 -2.52 13.82
CA ARG A 72 10.52 -1.85 12.54
C ARG A 72 11.01 -2.80 11.44
N ARG A 73 11.82 -3.81 11.79
CA ARG A 73 12.38 -4.77 10.83
C ARG A 73 11.29 -5.69 10.30
N THR A 74 10.37 -6.12 11.17
CA THR A 74 9.21 -6.92 10.84
C THR A 74 8.27 -6.17 9.90
N VAL A 75 7.95 -4.90 10.20
CA VAL A 75 7.15 -4.04 9.30
C VAL A 75 7.82 -3.89 7.94
N TYR A 76 9.12 -3.57 7.91
CA TYR A 76 9.87 -3.42 6.68
C TYR A 76 9.85 -4.69 5.83
N ARG A 77 10.11 -5.86 6.44
CA ARG A 77 10.08 -7.15 5.74
C ARG A 77 8.71 -7.45 5.16
N ALA A 78 7.64 -7.22 5.92
CA ALA A 78 6.28 -7.46 5.47
C ALA A 78 5.92 -6.59 4.24
N ILE A 79 6.31 -5.31 4.25
CA ILE A 79 6.14 -4.41 3.10
C ILE A 79 6.93 -4.92 1.89
N ARG A 80 8.21 -5.28 2.06
CA ARG A 80 9.05 -5.77 0.95
C ARG A 80 8.49 -7.04 0.32
N GLN A 81 8.01 -7.98 1.13
CA GLN A 81 7.38 -9.20 0.64
C GLN A 81 6.05 -8.92 -0.08
N ALA A 82 5.25 -7.96 0.40
CA ALA A 82 4.01 -7.57 -0.29
C ALA A 82 4.30 -6.94 -1.67
N ILE A 83 5.38 -6.17 -1.79
CA ILE A 83 5.87 -5.65 -3.08
C ILE A 83 6.31 -6.80 -3.98
N GLU A 84 7.11 -7.75 -3.46
CA GLU A 84 7.56 -8.93 -4.21
C GLU A 84 6.40 -9.79 -4.73
N PHE A 85 5.31 -9.89 -3.98
CA PHE A 85 4.09 -10.58 -4.40
C PHE A 85 3.22 -9.77 -5.38
N GLY A 86 3.64 -8.56 -5.74
CA GLY A 86 2.88 -7.65 -6.61
C GLY A 86 1.58 -7.14 -5.99
N LEU A 87 1.47 -7.18 -4.66
CA LEU A 87 0.29 -6.68 -3.91
C LEU A 87 0.40 -5.18 -3.63
N LEU A 88 1.63 -4.67 -3.53
CA LEU A 88 1.95 -3.26 -3.34
C LEU A 88 2.89 -2.78 -4.45
N ASP A 89 2.83 -1.50 -4.74
CA ASP A 89 3.75 -0.82 -5.66
C ASP A 89 5.13 -0.60 -5.00
N GLU A 90 6.19 -0.53 -5.82
CA GLU A 90 7.58 -0.43 -5.39
C GLU A 90 7.89 0.82 -4.55
N ASP A 91 7.11 1.88 -4.74
CA ASP A 91 7.23 3.12 -3.97
C ASP A 91 6.76 2.97 -2.51
N SER A 92 6.13 1.86 -2.13
CA SER A 92 5.57 1.65 -0.80
C SER A 92 6.61 1.69 0.34
N LYS A 93 6.32 2.51 1.35
CA LYS A 93 7.16 2.74 2.56
C LYS A 93 6.30 2.72 3.83
N ALA A 94 6.96 2.68 4.98
CA ALA A 94 6.29 2.58 6.29
C ALA A 94 5.33 3.73 6.65
N LEU A 95 5.40 4.86 5.95
CA LEU A 95 4.50 6.01 6.13
C LEU A 95 3.49 6.19 4.99
N CYS A 96 3.65 5.43 3.89
CA CYS A 96 2.70 5.41 2.80
C CYS A 96 2.81 4.11 2.00
N LEU A 97 1.76 3.30 2.04
CA LEU A 97 1.62 2.12 1.18
C LEU A 97 0.90 2.53 -0.09
N VAL A 98 1.33 1.98 -1.22
CA VAL A 98 0.82 2.34 -2.55
C VAL A 98 0.21 1.09 -3.17
N VAL A 99 -1.08 1.17 -3.48
CA VAL A 99 -1.77 0.09 -4.18
C VAL A 99 -1.53 0.24 -5.69
N PRO A 100 -1.16 -0.84 -6.41
CA PRO A 100 -0.92 -0.75 -7.84
C PRO A 100 -2.16 -0.27 -8.61
N SER A 101 -1.99 0.70 -9.51
CA SER A 101 -3.09 1.35 -10.25
C SER A 101 -3.94 0.39 -11.09
N HIS A 102 -3.37 -0.73 -11.55
CA HIS A 102 -4.10 -1.75 -12.30
C HIS A 102 -5.02 -2.63 -11.43
N ARG A 103 -4.98 -2.50 -10.10
CA ARG A 103 -5.76 -3.32 -9.16
C ARG A 103 -6.89 -2.58 -8.47
N ILE A 104 -6.97 -1.27 -8.64
CA ILE A 104 -7.98 -0.42 -8.02
C ILE A 104 -8.49 0.61 -9.02
N ALA A 105 -9.74 1.03 -8.84
CA ALA A 105 -10.31 2.16 -9.54
C ALA A 105 -11.22 2.94 -8.58
N GLY A 106 -11.13 4.27 -8.62
CA GLY A 106 -11.88 5.16 -7.73
C GLY A 106 -11.34 5.19 -6.30
N GLY A 107 -12.19 5.63 -5.38
CA GLY A 107 -11.84 5.92 -3.98
C GLY A 107 -12.18 7.37 -3.62
N VAL A 108 -11.90 7.76 -2.38
CA VAL A 108 -12.16 9.12 -1.91
C VAL A 108 -11.02 10.05 -2.34
N GLY A 109 -11.38 11.21 -2.90
CA GLY A 109 -10.43 12.27 -3.29
C GLY A 109 -10.12 12.30 -4.78
N ASP A 110 -9.02 12.97 -5.13
CA ASP A 110 -8.53 13.12 -6.49
C ASP A 110 -7.48 12.05 -6.82
N GLU A 111 -7.62 11.40 -7.97
CA GLU A 111 -6.73 10.35 -8.47
C GLU A 111 -5.33 10.87 -8.83
N TYR A 112 -5.21 12.18 -9.14
CA TYR A 112 -3.95 12.82 -9.47
C TYR A 112 -3.35 13.61 -8.30
N ALA A 113 -3.99 13.58 -7.13
CA ALA A 113 -3.51 14.32 -5.97
C ALA A 113 -2.07 13.91 -5.61
N PRO A 114 -1.15 14.89 -5.41
CA PRO A 114 0.22 14.57 -5.03
C PRO A 114 0.27 13.92 -3.65
N CYS A 115 1.19 12.98 -3.48
CA CYS A 115 1.49 12.39 -2.18
C CYS A 115 2.64 13.15 -1.52
N ASP A 116 2.36 13.79 -0.38
CA ASP A 116 3.35 14.45 0.48
C ASP A 116 4.45 13.49 1.00
N ARG A 117 4.20 12.18 1.02
CA ARG A 117 5.18 11.15 1.40
C ARG A 117 6.03 10.65 0.23
N HIS A 118 5.60 10.93 -1.00
CA HIS A 118 6.31 10.61 -2.23
C HIS A 118 6.42 11.88 -3.07
N PRO A 119 7.30 12.82 -2.68
CA PRO A 119 7.57 13.95 -3.55
C PRO A 119 8.06 13.39 -4.89
N ARG A 120 7.26 13.57 -5.95
CA ARG A 120 7.73 13.27 -7.31
C ARG A 120 8.99 14.10 -7.51
N PRO A 121 10.08 13.52 -8.03
CA PRO A 121 11.24 14.31 -8.38
C PRO A 121 10.79 15.41 -9.33
N ASP A 122 11.17 16.66 -9.04
CA ASP A 122 10.89 17.79 -9.92
C ASP A 122 11.34 17.42 -11.35
N PRO A 123 10.48 17.51 -12.38
CA PRO A 123 10.90 17.29 -13.76
C PRO A 123 12.11 18.13 -14.17
N ALA A 124 12.35 19.29 -13.53
CA ALA A 124 13.55 20.10 -13.74
C ALA A 124 14.85 19.40 -13.25
N SER A 125 14.79 18.63 -12.15
CA SER A 125 15.93 17.88 -11.62
C SER A 125 16.39 16.75 -12.55
N ARG A 126 15.49 16.16 -13.34
CA ARG A 126 15.82 15.14 -14.36
C ARG A 126 16.54 15.72 -15.57
N ARG A 127 16.32 17.01 -15.87
CA ARG A 127 16.96 17.70 -17.00
C ARG A 127 18.43 18.04 -16.71
N GLN A 128 18.77 18.34 -15.47
CA GLN A 128 20.16 18.61 -15.05
C GLN A 128 21.03 17.35 -15.08
N LEU A 129 20.52 16.19 -14.67
CA LEU A 129 21.30 14.93 -14.71
C LEU A 129 21.64 14.45 -16.12
N ARG A 130 20.85 14.82 -17.14
CA ARG A 130 21.14 14.50 -18.55
C ARG A 130 22.08 15.49 -19.25
N ALA A 131 22.35 16.64 -18.64
CA ALA A 131 23.24 17.66 -19.19
C ALA A 131 24.70 17.51 -18.70
N VAL A 132 24.97 16.54 -17.83
CA VAL A 132 26.30 16.25 -17.24
C VAL A 132 26.76 14.83 -17.61
N SER A 133 26.25 14.29 -18.73
CA SER A 133 26.66 12.99 -19.29
C SER A 133 27.01 13.14 -20.76
#